data_AF-A0A973EDU5-F1
#
_entry.id   AF-A0A973EDU5-F1
#
_cell.length_a   1.000
_cell.length_b   1.000
_cell.length_c   1.000
_cell.angle_alpha   90.00
_cell.angle_beta   90.00
_cell.angle_gamma   90.00
#
_symmetry.space_group_name_H-M   'P 1'
#
loop_
_entity.id
_entity.type
_entity.pdbx_description
1 polymer ?
#
loop_
_entity_poly.entity_id
_entity_poly.type
_entity_poly.pdbx_seq_one_letter_code
_entity_poly.pdbx_strand_id
1 'polypeptide(L)'
;MAQPILNIVKEINFFEASSPNLFFGADNNVPADAVDFESLTLHELGHCIGLAHPNLATESNLPADQRDFTKATVGTDAAYGLDSGVDGLKGSADDQRGDDVNLHWFEAGVNNPFQTPASAPGAGTYTRDLAQLPTDDSFVANADRTVGNSLGYPDTEAVMQQGQFFDEDQRRLTADDIATLQLGMAGVDETPGTADDYEIRMIYGGQRTSRGNCEIMIQSSTSGFGVCFTSGAFIGGTNHVQLINPVYEYNSDFNFYFNQLARLGCSAADDALAFAAIVHADTQFHEACTQVDYRNGYEVAASGEVTAVAPVVSFGPGVSVSGTMRVIIATP
;
A
#
# COMPACT_ATOMS: atom_id res chain seq x y z
N MET A 1 -1.14 16.69 9.68
CA MET A 1 -2.00 15.55 9.25
C MET A 1 -2.24 15.51 7.74
N ALA A 2 -2.49 16.61 7.03
CA ALA A 2 -2.78 16.52 5.59
C ALA A 2 -1.63 15.88 4.78
N GLN A 3 -0.37 16.21 5.10
CA GLN A 3 0.78 15.71 4.35
C GLN A 3 0.96 14.18 4.41
N PRO A 4 0.92 13.51 5.58
CA PRO A 4 0.93 12.03 5.64
C PRO A 4 -0.16 11.38 4.79
N ILE A 5 -1.38 11.93 4.81
CA ILE A 5 -2.48 11.38 3.99
C ILE A 5 -2.21 11.56 2.50
N LEU A 6 -1.67 12.70 2.08
CA LEU A 6 -1.26 12.91 0.69
C LEU A 6 -0.15 11.93 0.26
N ASN A 7 0.80 11.64 1.16
CA ASN A 7 1.84 10.66 0.89
C ASN A 7 1.28 9.25 0.70
N ILE A 8 0.32 8.84 1.53
CA ILE A 8 -0.36 7.53 1.40
C ILE A 8 -1.17 7.46 0.11
N VAL A 9 -1.90 8.52 -0.24
CA VAL A 9 -2.60 8.61 -1.53
C VAL A 9 -1.62 8.43 -2.69
N LYS A 10 -0.43 9.05 -2.61
CA LYS A 10 0.62 8.85 -3.62
C LYS A 10 1.14 7.43 -3.62
N GLU A 11 1.38 6.82 -2.46
CA GLU A 11 1.87 5.44 -2.34
C GLU A 11 0.90 4.43 -2.96
N ILE A 12 -0.37 4.49 -2.57
CA ILE A 12 -1.39 3.55 -3.07
C ILE A 12 -1.63 3.75 -4.57
N ASN A 13 -1.57 4.99 -5.07
CA ASN A 13 -1.69 5.26 -6.51
C ASN A 13 -0.41 4.91 -7.30
N PHE A 14 0.76 4.90 -6.65
CA PHE A 14 2.01 4.46 -7.27
C PHE A 14 2.02 2.94 -7.43
N PHE A 15 1.49 2.24 -6.42
CA PHE A 15 1.15 0.82 -6.50
C PHE A 15 2.34 -0.08 -6.91
N GLU A 16 3.50 0.19 -6.33
CA GLU A 16 4.74 -0.57 -6.57
C GLU A 16 5.23 -1.17 -5.25
N ALA A 17 5.61 -2.45 -5.30
CA ALA A 17 6.20 -3.15 -4.17
C ALA A 17 7.60 -2.62 -3.86
N SER A 18 7.91 -2.47 -2.57
CA SER A 18 9.22 -2.06 -2.06
C SER A 18 9.81 -3.10 -1.13
N SER A 19 11.12 -3.33 -1.26
CA SER A 19 11.95 -4.07 -0.32
C SER A 19 13.37 -3.46 -0.35
N PRO A 20 13.91 -3.01 0.80
CA PRO A 20 13.30 -2.97 2.13
C PRO A 20 12.15 -1.95 2.24
N ASN A 21 11.27 -2.14 3.23
CA ASN A 21 10.23 -1.19 3.58
C ASN A 21 10.14 -0.86 5.08
N LEU A 22 11.01 -1.43 5.92
CA LEU A 22 11.14 -1.09 7.33
C LEU A 22 12.39 -0.26 7.58
N PHE A 23 12.25 0.90 8.23
CA PHE A 23 13.37 1.77 8.57
C PHE A 23 13.28 2.23 10.04
N PHE A 24 14.44 2.23 10.72
CA PHE A 24 14.55 2.55 12.15
C PHE A 24 15.68 3.53 12.42
N GLY A 25 15.58 4.27 13.53
CA GLY A 25 16.67 5.09 14.07
C GLY A 25 17.15 6.15 13.08
N ALA A 26 18.43 6.09 12.71
CA ALA A 26 19.01 7.09 11.82
C ALA A 26 18.53 6.95 10.36
N ASP A 27 17.91 5.84 10.00
CA ASP A 27 17.43 5.57 8.63
C ASP A 27 16.00 6.08 8.39
N ASN A 28 15.36 6.66 9.41
CA ASN A 28 14.05 7.31 9.29
C ASN A 28 14.04 8.71 9.95
N ASN A 29 12.87 9.35 9.98
CA ASN A 29 12.64 10.64 10.65
C ASN A 29 11.67 10.55 11.84
N VAL A 30 11.36 9.34 12.30
CA VAL A 30 10.42 9.05 13.38
C VAL A 30 11.18 9.14 14.71
N PRO A 31 10.74 9.95 15.68
CA PRO A 31 11.34 9.97 17.00
C PRO A 31 11.25 8.60 17.69
N ALA A 32 12.27 8.27 18.50
CA ALA A 32 12.39 6.98 19.18
C ALA A 32 11.21 6.60 20.10
N ASP A 33 10.43 7.59 20.56
CA ASP A 33 9.28 7.44 21.45
C ASP A 33 7.95 7.74 20.75
N ALA A 34 7.94 7.83 19.42
CA ALA A 34 6.78 8.14 18.61
C ALA A 34 6.40 7.00 17.67
N VAL A 35 5.10 6.89 17.41
CA VAL A 35 4.53 6.00 16.39
C VAL A 35 4.38 6.80 15.11
N ASP A 36 4.78 6.24 13.97
CA ASP A 36 4.54 6.91 12.70
C ASP A 36 3.05 6.84 12.30
N PHE A 37 2.42 8.01 12.23
CA PHE A 37 1.02 8.11 11.81
C PHE A 37 0.84 7.67 10.35
N GLU A 38 1.82 7.92 9.49
CA GLU A 38 1.74 7.57 8.07
C GLU A 38 1.73 6.04 7.88
N SER A 39 2.63 5.31 8.54
CA SER A 39 2.65 3.84 8.54
C SER A 39 1.37 3.22 9.11
N LEU A 40 0.92 3.64 10.30
CA LEU A 40 -0.33 3.15 10.87
C LEU A 40 -1.53 3.44 9.96
N THR A 41 -1.59 4.64 9.38
CA THR A 41 -2.70 4.99 8.49
C THR A 41 -2.64 4.20 7.19
N LEU A 42 -1.46 3.88 6.65
CA LEU A 42 -1.31 3.02 5.47
C LEU A 42 -1.85 1.62 5.74
N HIS A 43 -1.50 1.02 6.89
CA HIS A 43 -2.04 -0.25 7.37
C HIS A 43 -3.57 -0.25 7.43
N GLU A 44 -4.13 0.74 8.12
CA GLU A 44 -5.58 0.80 8.34
C GLU A 44 -6.34 1.15 7.06
N LEU A 45 -5.76 1.96 6.18
CA LEU A 45 -6.32 2.16 4.85
C LEU A 45 -6.24 0.90 3.99
N GLY A 46 -5.23 0.04 4.18
CA GLY A 46 -5.18 -1.31 3.61
C GLY A 46 -6.42 -2.13 3.96
N HIS A 47 -6.82 -2.17 5.23
CA HIS A 47 -8.10 -2.75 5.65
C HIS A 47 -9.30 -2.09 4.96
N CYS A 48 -9.31 -0.74 4.89
CA CYS A 48 -10.40 0.00 4.25
C CYS A 48 -10.56 -0.27 2.74
N ILE A 49 -9.54 -0.84 2.08
CA ILE A 49 -9.57 -1.23 0.67
C ILE A 49 -9.56 -2.74 0.43
N GLY A 50 -9.68 -3.54 1.50
CA GLY A 50 -9.98 -4.98 1.40
C GLY A 50 -8.84 -5.91 1.75
N LEU A 51 -7.71 -5.40 2.26
CA LEU A 51 -6.66 -6.26 2.79
C LEU A 51 -6.98 -6.75 4.21
N ALA A 52 -6.50 -7.94 4.53
CA ALA A 52 -6.56 -8.53 5.86
C ALA A 52 -5.14 -8.80 6.35
N HIS A 53 -4.99 -9.06 7.65
CA HIS A 53 -3.70 -9.47 8.19
C HIS A 53 -3.25 -10.81 7.55
N PRO A 54 -1.97 -10.93 7.15
CA PRO A 54 -1.43 -12.17 6.62
C PRO A 54 -1.08 -13.17 7.74
N ASN A 55 -1.03 -12.72 8.99
CA ASN A 55 -0.87 -13.55 10.19
C ASN A 55 -2.18 -13.73 10.99
N LEU A 56 -2.19 -14.65 11.96
CA LEU A 56 -3.34 -14.93 12.83
C LEU A 56 -3.81 -13.69 13.59
N ALA A 57 -2.87 -12.84 14.01
CA ALA A 57 -3.11 -11.52 14.60
C ALA A 57 -4.03 -11.56 15.84
N THR A 58 -4.44 -10.40 16.35
CA THR A 58 -5.25 -10.28 17.57
C THR A 58 -6.62 -10.93 17.46
N GLU A 59 -7.21 -10.96 16.27
CA GLU A 59 -8.54 -11.51 16.03
C GLU A 59 -8.61 -13.04 16.20
N SER A 60 -7.46 -13.72 16.19
CA SER A 60 -7.37 -15.14 16.56
C SER A 60 -7.63 -15.39 18.05
N ASN A 61 -7.58 -14.35 18.90
CA ASN A 61 -7.60 -14.43 20.36
C ASN A 61 -6.43 -15.25 20.96
N LEU A 62 -5.36 -15.45 20.21
CA LEU A 62 -4.15 -16.10 20.69
C LEU A 62 -3.28 -15.14 21.52
N PRO A 63 -2.43 -15.67 22.41
CA PRO A 63 -1.31 -14.94 23.02
C PRO A 63 -0.43 -14.26 21.97
N ALA A 64 0.22 -13.14 22.33
CA ALA A 64 1.00 -12.33 21.38
C ALA A 64 2.09 -13.13 20.66
N ASP A 65 2.77 -14.03 21.36
CA ASP A 65 3.82 -14.89 20.82
C ASP A 65 3.32 -15.97 19.86
N GLN A 66 2.01 -16.12 19.66
CA GLN A 66 1.40 -17.11 18.76
C GLN A 66 0.67 -16.46 17.58
N ARG A 67 0.79 -15.14 17.39
CA ARG A 67 0.02 -14.41 16.38
C ARG A 67 0.66 -14.38 15.00
N ASP A 68 1.96 -14.69 14.91
CA ASP A 68 2.74 -14.55 13.67
C ASP A 68 2.61 -15.74 12.72
N PHE A 69 1.93 -16.81 13.12
CA PHE A 69 1.56 -17.89 12.20
C PHE A 69 0.67 -17.37 11.06
N THR A 70 0.82 -17.92 9.86
CA THR A 70 0.04 -17.53 8.66
C THR A 70 -1.48 -17.67 8.88
N LYS A 71 -2.24 -16.74 8.29
CA LYS A 71 -3.69 -16.65 8.46
C LYS A 71 -4.40 -17.97 8.13
N ALA A 72 -5.15 -18.47 9.09
CA ALA A 72 -6.01 -19.64 8.94
C ALA A 72 -7.26 -19.50 9.81
N THR A 73 -8.20 -20.42 9.64
CA THR A 73 -9.22 -20.72 10.65
C THR A 73 -9.01 -22.14 11.18
N VAL A 74 -9.50 -22.39 12.39
CA VAL A 74 -9.44 -23.72 13.02
C VAL A 74 -10.11 -24.78 12.14
N GLY A 75 -9.56 -26.00 12.20
CA GLY A 75 -10.07 -27.17 11.51
C GLY A 75 -11.20 -27.89 12.24
N THR A 76 -11.27 -29.19 12.02
CA THR A 76 -12.25 -30.11 12.62
C THR A 76 -12.03 -30.27 14.11
N ASP A 77 -10.79 -30.16 14.59
CA ASP A 77 -10.46 -30.26 16.01
C ASP A 77 -10.79 -28.99 16.83
N ALA A 78 -11.19 -27.92 16.15
CA ALA A 78 -11.53 -26.60 16.70
C ALA A 78 -10.38 -25.91 17.48
N ALA A 79 -9.14 -26.25 17.16
CA ALA A 79 -7.93 -25.59 17.66
C ALA A 79 -7.06 -25.10 16.50
N TYR A 80 -6.12 -24.20 16.79
CA TYR A 80 -5.07 -23.83 15.83
C TYR A 80 -3.90 -24.78 15.97
N GLY A 81 -3.35 -25.26 14.85
CA GLY A 81 -2.01 -25.83 14.80
C GLY A 81 -0.96 -24.73 14.97
N LEU A 82 -0.15 -24.80 16.03
CA LEU A 82 0.81 -23.75 16.42
C LEU A 82 2.22 -24.32 16.62
N ASP A 83 2.68 -25.13 15.67
CA ASP A 83 4.03 -25.69 15.63
C ASP A 83 4.80 -25.05 14.45
N SER A 84 5.90 -24.35 14.77
CA SER A 84 6.70 -23.58 13.81
C SER A 84 7.75 -24.42 13.08
N GLY A 85 7.54 -25.73 13.02
CA GLY A 85 8.36 -26.61 12.20
C GLY A 85 9.82 -26.71 12.64
N VAL A 86 10.68 -27.01 11.67
CA VAL A 86 12.11 -27.29 11.86
C VAL A 86 12.91 -26.01 11.95
N ASP A 87 12.55 -24.97 11.20
CA ASP A 87 13.26 -23.69 11.20
C ASP A 87 12.95 -22.83 12.45
N GLY A 88 11.83 -23.12 13.13
CA GLY A 88 11.41 -22.43 14.33
C GLY A 88 10.86 -21.01 14.09
N LEU A 89 10.60 -20.66 12.83
CA LEU A 89 10.04 -19.38 12.40
C LEU A 89 8.52 -19.54 12.24
N LYS A 90 7.74 -18.64 12.84
CA LYS A 90 6.27 -18.70 12.72
C LYS A 90 5.87 -18.03 11.43
N GLY A 91 4.95 -18.64 10.69
CA GLY A 91 4.54 -18.14 9.39
C GLY A 91 5.51 -18.49 8.27
N SER A 92 6.46 -19.41 8.50
CA SER A 92 7.32 -19.96 7.47
C SER A 92 6.65 -21.14 6.75
N ALA A 93 7.30 -21.63 5.69
CA ALA A 93 6.77 -22.68 4.83
C ALA A 93 6.69 -24.06 5.50
N ASP A 94 7.46 -24.34 6.55
CA ASP A 94 7.52 -25.63 7.25
C ASP A 94 6.68 -25.67 8.54
N ASP A 95 5.88 -24.63 8.78
CA ASP A 95 4.85 -24.58 9.82
C ASP A 95 3.96 -25.84 9.77
N GLN A 96 3.81 -26.52 10.91
CA GLN A 96 2.97 -27.70 11.05
C GLN A 96 1.60 -27.30 11.60
N ARG A 97 0.67 -27.05 10.68
CA ARG A 97 -0.64 -26.44 10.98
C ARG A 97 -1.79 -27.42 11.20
N GLY A 98 -1.50 -28.72 11.21
CA GLY A 98 -2.50 -29.76 11.49
C GLY A 98 -3.64 -29.75 10.46
N ASP A 99 -4.88 -29.57 10.93
CA ASP A 99 -6.07 -29.48 10.09
C ASP A 99 -6.61 -28.05 9.93
N ASP A 100 -5.81 -27.03 10.26
CA ASP A 100 -6.10 -25.62 9.99
C ASP A 100 -6.51 -25.42 8.52
N VAL A 101 -7.57 -24.64 8.31
CA VAL A 101 -8.02 -24.24 6.98
C VAL A 101 -7.31 -22.95 6.59
N ASN A 102 -6.44 -23.03 5.59
CA ASN A 102 -5.73 -21.88 5.05
C ASN A 102 -6.69 -20.80 4.52
N LEU A 103 -6.44 -19.55 4.91
CA LEU A 103 -7.16 -18.37 4.41
C LEU A 103 -6.27 -17.43 3.60
N HIS A 104 -4.96 -17.68 3.55
CA HIS A 104 -3.97 -16.87 2.87
C HIS A 104 -3.83 -17.28 1.39
N TRP A 105 -3.81 -16.30 0.49
CA TRP A 105 -3.63 -16.54 -0.95
C TRP A 105 -2.15 -16.53 -1.29
N PHE A 106 -1.71 -17.47 -2.13
CA PHE A 106 -0.31 -17.56 -2.56
C PHE A 106 -0.21 -17.96 -4.03
N GLU A 107 0.92 -17.60 -4.66
CA GLU A 107 1.23 -18.01 -6.03
C GLU A 107 1.53 -19.52 -6.07
N ALA A 108 0.77 -20.25 -6.89
CA ALA A 108 0.87 -21.70 -7.00
C ALA A 108 2.30 -22.13 -7.39
N GLY A 109 2.89 -22.99 -6.58
CA GLY A 109 4.25 -23.52 -6.78
C GLY A 109 5.40 -22.58 -6.39
N VAL A 110 5.13 -21.44 -5.71
CA VAL A 110 6.17 -20.48 -5.29
C VAL A 110 6.29 -20.34 -3.77
N ASN A 111 5.18 -20.03 -3.09
CA ASN A 111 5.12 -19.82 -1.62
C ASN A 111 6.16 -18.84 -1.03
N ASN A 112 6.42 -17.73 -1.74
CA ASN A 112 7.29 -16.65 -1.26
C ASN A 112 6.55 -15.31 -1.35
N PRO A 113 6.07 -14.74 -0.24
CA PRO A 113 5.25 -13.53 -0.24
C PRO A 113 6.08 -12.25 -0.47
N PHE A 114 7.40 -12.33 -0.51
CA PHE A 114 8.29 -11.21 -0.80
C PHE A 114 8.66 -11.10 -2.29
N GLN A 115 8.31 -12.11 -3.08
CA GLN A 115 8.57 -12.12 -4.50
C GLN A 115 7.45 -11.40 -5.26
N THR A 116 7.81 -10.45 -6.13
CA THR A 116 6.85 -9.87 -7.08
C THR A 116 6.30 -10.98 -7.99
N PRO A 117 4.97 -11.08 -8.16
CA PRO A 117 4.35 -12.14 -8.95
C PRO A 117 4.89 -12.15 -10.38
N ALA A 118 5.13 -13.33 -10.95
CA ALA A 118 5.64 -13.45 -12.32
C ALA A 118 4.60 -13.04 -13.38
N SER A 119 3.32 -13.03 -13.00
CA SER A 119 2.18 -12.65 -13.82
C SER A 119 1.10 -12.02 -12.95
N ALA A 120 0.13 -11.34 -13.57
CA ALA A 120 -0.97 -10.71 -12.83
C ALA A 120 -1.70 -11.75 -11.94
N PRO A 121 -1.86 -11.48 -10.63
CA PRO A 121 -2.62 -12.33 -9.73
C PRO A 121 -4.07 -12.54 -10.19
N GLY A 122 -4.54 -13.78 -10.07
CA GLY A 122 -5.89 -14.23 -10.41
C GLY A 122 -6.08 -15.70 -10.04
N ALA A 123 -7.27 -16.26 -10.21
CA ALA A 123 -7.58 -17.66 -9.89
C ALA A 123 -6.74 -18.70 -10.65
N GLY A 124 -6.12 -18.30 -11.77
CA GLY A 124 -5.20 -19.15 -12.52
C GLY A 124 -3.77 -19.20 -11.97
N THR A 125 -3.38 -18.25 -11.12
CA THR A 125 -2.00 -18.05 -10.63
C THR A 125 -1.92 -18.09 -9.10
N TYR A 126 -2.97 -17.62 -8.42
CA TYR A 126 -3.09 -17.58 -6.97
C TYR A 126 -4.14 -18.57 -6.47
N THR A 127 -3.88 -19.16 -5.32
CA THR A 127 -4.76 -20.17 -4.70
C THR A 127 -4.67 -20.14 -3.18
N ARG A 128 -5.63 -20.79 -2.53
CA ARG A 128 -5.58 -21.14 -1.09
C ARG A 128 -5.38 -22.64 -0.86
N ASP A 129 -5.37 -23.44 -1.93
CA ASP A 129 -5.22 -24.89 -1.87
C ASP A 129 -3.77 -25.27 -1.57
N LEU A 130 -3.51 -25.76 -0.36
CA LEU A 130 -2.19 -26.19 0.10
C LEU A 130 -1.57 -27.28 -0.78
N ALA A 131 -2.36 -28.03 -1.56
CA ALA A 131 -1.81 -29.00 -2.51
C ALA A 131 -1.04 -28.36 -3.69
N GLN A 132 -1.15 -27.04 -3.85
CA GLN A 132 -0.43 -26.24 -4.86
C GLN A 132 0.87 -25.63 -4.31
N LEU A 133 1.25 -25.92 -3.06
CA LEU A 133 2.52 -25.48 -2.52
C LEU A 133 3.71 -26.16 -3.23
N PRO A 134 4.91 -25.54 -3.22
CA PRO A 134 6.16 -26.21 -3.54
C PRO A 134 6.31 -27.55 -2.82
N THR A 135 7.09 -28.45 -3.42
CA THR A 135 7.46 -29.68 -2.72
C THR A 135 8.27 -29.32 -1.48
N ASP A 136 7.97 -29.99 -0.37
CA ASP A 136 8.57 -29.81 0.98
C ASP A 136 7.99 -28.68 1.83
N ASP A 137 7.10 -27.84 1.28
CA ASP A 137 6.35 -26.86 2.06
C ASP A 137 5.12 -27.53 2.70
N SER A 138 4.90 -27.29 4.00
CA SER A 138 3.74 -27.82 4.73
C SER A 138 2.63 -26.79 4.91
N PHE A 139 2.95 -25.49 4.84
CA PHE A 139 1.96 -24.43 4.89
C PHE A 139 2.41 -23.19 4.12
N VAL A 140 1.47 -22.26 3.95
CA VAL A 140 1.72 -20.99 3.26
C VAL A 140 2.58 -20.10 4.15
N ALA A 141 3.63 -19.50 3.58
CA ALA A 141 4.45 -18.50 4.27
C ALA A 141 3.76 -17.13 4.24
N ASN A 142 3.88 -16.35 5.32
CA ASN A 142 3.39 -14.96 5.37
C ASN A 142 4.54 -13.95 5.28
N ALA A 143 4.21 -12.70 4.98
CA ALA A 143 5.17 -11.62 4.81
C ALA A 143 5.66 -11.00 6.13
N ASP A 144 5.97 -11.83 7.14
CA ASP A 144 6.56 -11.42 8.41
C ASP A 144 8.04 -11.04 8.26
N ARG A 145 8.53 -10.02 9.00
CA ARG A 145 9.94 -9.57 8.91
C ARG A 145 10.98 -10.66 9.21
N THR A 146 10.68 -11.62 10.08
CA THR A 146 11.62 -12.70 10.42
C THR A 146 11.68 -13.76 9.33
N VAL A 147 10.54 -14.06 8.69
CA VAL A 147 10.44 -14.89 7.50
C VAL A 147 11.11 -14.19 6.30
N GLY A 148 10.89 -12.89 6.12
CA GLY A 148 11.55 -12.10 5.07
C GLY A 148 13.06 -12.16 5.20
N ASN A 149 13.60 -11.96 6.40
CA ASN A 149 15.02 -12.07 6.65
C ASN A 149 15.58 -13.48 6.35
N SER A 150 14.84 -14.55 6.64
CA SER A 150 15.30 -15.92 6.32
C SER A 150 15.27 -16.22 4.82
N LEU A 151 14.34 -15.61 4.08
CA LEU A 151 14.20 -15.72 2.63
C LEU A 151 15.09 -14.76 1.83
N GLY A 152 15.89 -13.91 2.51
CA GLY A 152 16.83 -12.99 1.87
C GLY A 152 16.28 -11.60 1.55
N TYR A 153 15.17 -11.22 2.19
CA TYR A 153 14.52 -9.91 2.13
C TYR A 153 14.60 -9.23 3.50
N PRO A 154 15.81 -8.79 3.94
CA PRO A 154 15.96 -8.11 5.21
C PRO A 154 15.14 -6.82 5.24
N ASP A 155 14.73 -6.40 6.44
CA ASP A 155 14.02 -5.14 6.68
C ASP A 155 12.78 -4.97 5.78
N THR A 156 12.08 -6.08 5.51
CA THR A 156 10.88 -6.12 4.68
C THR A 156 9.75 -6.85 5.40
N GLU A 157 8.57 -6.26 5.43
CA GLU A 157 7.38 -6.84 6.04
C GLU A 157 6.13 -6.27 5.38
N ALA A 158 5.11 -7.10 5.13
CA ALA A 158 3.84 -6.60 4.62
C ALA A 158 3.31 -5.49 5.53
N VAL A 159 2.80 -4.43 4.91
CA VAL A 159 2.12 -3.36 5.66
C VAL A 159 1.00 -3.94 6.51
N MET A 160 0.35 -5.00 6.01
CA MET A 160 -0.72 -5.68 6.71
C MET A 160 -0.26 -6.66 7.79
N GLN A 161 1.03 -6.92 7.98
CA GLN A 161 1.46 -7.69 9.14
C GLN A 161 1.08 -6.94 10.41
N GLN A 162 0.44 -7.62 11.35
CA GLN A 162 -0.03 -6.93 12.54
C GLN A 162 1.13 -6.48 13.43
N GLY A 163 1.22 -5.18 13.65
CA GLY A 163 2.07 -4.57 14.65
C GLY A 163 2.75 -3.33 14.10
N GLN A 164 2.69 -2.24 14.86
CA GLN A 164 3.47 -1.03 14.58
C GLN A 164 4.29 -0.73 15.83
N PHE A 165 5.58 -0.51 15.64
CA PHE A 165 6.50 -0.20 16.73
C PHE A 165 6.82 1.31 16.78
N PHE A 166 7.39 1.75 17.91
CA PHE A 166 8.00 3.07 17.99
C PHE A 166 9.24 3.12 17.11
N ASP A 167 9.59 4.31 16.59
CA ASP A 167 10.75 4.49 15.70
C ASP A 167 10.69 3.63 14.42
N GLU A 168 9.49 3.30 13.95
CA GLU A 168 9.32 2.44 12.77
C GLU A 168 8.65 3.23 11.65
N ASP A 169 9.33 3.30 10.50
CA ASP A 169 8.76 3.75 9.24
C ASP A 169 8.51 2.52 8.35
N GLN A 170 7.22 2.28 8.08
CA GLN A 170 6.70 1.29 7.13
C GLN A 170 5.75 1.95 6.13
N ARG A 171 6.20 3.04 5.48
CA ARG A 171 5.38 3.86 4.56
C ARG A 171 5.30 3.32 3.12
N ARG A 172 5.67 2.04 2.89
CA ARG A 172 5.69 1.45 1.55
C ARG A 172 5.09 0.06 1.52
N LEU A 173 4.29 -0.21 0.49
CA LEU A 173 3.68 -1.50 0.21
C LEU A 173 4.74 -2.53 -0.20
N THR A 174 4.52 -3.79 0.14
CA THR A 174 5.36 -4.92 -0.28
C THR A 174 4.72 -5.72 -1.40
N ALA A 175 5.41 -6.77 -1.85
CA ALA A 175 4.88 -7.68 -2.86
C ALA A 175 3.57 -8.36 -2.43
N ASP A 176 3.46 -8.77 -1.15
CA ASP A 176 2.25 -9.40 -0.60
C ASP A 176 1.03 -8.48 -0.64
N ASP A 177 1.22 -7.21 -0.21
CA ASP A 177 0.17 -6.19 -0.22
C ASP A 177 -0.32 -5.94 -1.65
N ILE A 178 0.61 -5.73 -2.59
CA ILE A 178 0.29 -5.45 -4.00
C ILE A 178 -0.37 -6.66 -4.66
N ALA A 179 0.16 -7.87 -4.46
CA ALA A 179 -0.36 -9.07 -5.10
C ALA A 179 -1.79 -9.38 -4.66
N THR A 180 -2.09 -9.21 -3.37
CA THR A 180 -3.43 -9.43 -2.82
C THR A 180 -4.42 -8.36 -3.29
N LEU A 181 -4.00 -7.10 -3.40
CA LEU A 181 -4.81 -6.04 -4.02
C LEU A 181 -5.07 -6.35 -5.51
N GLN A 182 -4.06 -6.79 -6.25
CA GLN A 182 -4.21 -7.17 -7.66
C GLN A 182 -5.17 -8.35 -7.85
N LEU A 183 -5.13 -9.34 -6.95
CA LEU A 183 -6.07 -10.46 -6.96
C LEU A 183 -7.51 -9.96 -6.78
N GLY A 184 -7.73 -9.02 -5.85
CA GLY A 184 -9.03 -8.37 -5.69
C GLY A 184 -9.45 -7.52 -6.89
N MET A 185 -8.48 -6.88 -7.56
CA MET A 185 -8.66 -6.03 -8.73
C MET A 185 -8.98 -6.81 -10.02
N ALA A 186 -8.76 -8.13 -10.05
CA ALA A 186 -9.15 -9.03 -11.15
C ALA A 186 -10.67 -9.33 -11.19
N GLY A 187 -11.49 -8.49 -10.55
CA GLY A 187 -12.94 -8.59 -10.62
C GLY A 187 -13.56 -9.77 -9.86
N VAL A 188 -14.83 -10.04 -10.16
CA VAL A 188 -15.61 -11.16 -9.57
C VAL A 188 -15.40 -12.48 -10.30
N ASP A 189 -14.77 -12.46 -11.48
CA ASP A 189 -14.35 -13.65 -12.21
C ASP A 189 -12.93 -14.11 -11.85
N GLU A 190 -12.23 -13.34 -11.02
CA GLU A 190 -10.86 -13.57 -10.54
C GLU A 190 -9.87 -13.77 -11.70
N THR A 191 -10.17 -13.25 -12.90
CA THR A 191 -9.39 -13.49 -14.11
C THR A 191 -8.83 -12.16 -14.62
N PRO A 192 -7.52 -11.91 -14.51
CA PRO A 192 -6.95 -10.63 -14.93
C PRO A 192 -7.07 -10.42 -16.45
N GLY A 193 -7.33 -9.18 -16.84
CA GLY A 193 -7.50 -8.74 -18.22
C GLY A 193 -8.92 -8.86 -18.75
N THR A 194 -9.94 -8.98 -17.89
CA THR A 194 -11.35 -9.11 -18.27
C THR A 194 -12.09 -7.78 -18.07
N ALA A 195 -13.43 -7.81 -18.19
CA ALA A 195 -14.25 -6.60 -18.28
C ALA A 195 -14.64 -6.03 -16.91
N ASP A 196 -14.55 -6.83 -15.86
CA ASP A 196 -14.88 -6.47 -14.47
C ASP A 196 -13.64 -6.19 -13.60
N ASP A 197 -12.45 -6.22 -14.21
CA ASP A 197 -11.24 -5.65 -13.64
C ASP A 197 -11.48 -4.18 -13.22
N TYR A 198 -10.86 -3.80 -12.11
CA TYR A 198 -10.88 -2.41 -11.63
C TYR A 198 -9.53 -2.01 -11.05
N GLU A 199 -9.32 -0.70 -10.92
CA GLU A 199 -8.14 -0.13 -10.27
C GLU A 199 -8.56 0.63 -9.01
N ILE A 200 -7.70 0.57 -8.00
CA ILE A 200 -7.84 1.40 -6.81
C ILE A 200 -7.18 2.75 -7.09
N ARG A 201 -7.97 3.82 -7.00
CA ARG A 201 -7.46 5.18 -7.13
C ARG A 201 -7.91 6.03 -5.95
N MET A 202 -6.95 6.43 -5.13
CA MET A 202 -7.22 7.31 -4.00
C MET A 202 -7.16 8.78 -4.41
N ILE A 203 -8.09 9.56 -3.87
CA ILE A 203 -8.14 11.02 -4.03
C ILE A 203 -8.33 11.63 -2.65
N TYR A 204 -7.44 12.55 -2.26
CA TYR A 204 -7.60 13.25 -0.99
C TYR A 204 -8.83 14.17 -1.02
N GLY A 205 -9.85 13.83 -0.23
CA GLY A 205 -11.12 14.57 -0.17
C GLY A 205 -11.07 15.89 0.62
N GLY A 206 -9.95 16.19 1.29
CA GLY A 206 -9.82 17.32 2.20
C GLY A 206 -10.37 17.05 3.61
N GLN A 207 -10.12 17.97 4.54
CA GLN A 207 -10.70 17.94 5.89
C GLN A 207 -12.16 18.42 5.84
N ARG A 208 -13.08 17.64 6.41
CA ARG A 208 -14.51 17.92 6.38
C ARG A 208 -15.16 17.58 7.72
N THR A 209 -16.26 18.26 8.03
CA THR A 209 -17.08 17.99 9.23
C THR A 209 -18.18 16.96 8.98
N SER A 210 -18.34 16.48 7.75
CA SER A 210 -19.28 15.43 7.36
C SER A 210 -18.71 14.57 6.22
N ARG A 211 -19.22 13.35 6.06
CA ARG A 211 -18.74 12.38 5.06
C ARG A 211 -18.86 12.91 3.62
N GLY A 212 -19.97 13.57 3.30
CA GLY A 212 -20.25 14.02 1.93
C GLY A 212 -20.15 12.87 0.92
N ASN A 213 -19.30 13.03 -0.09
CA ASN A 213 -19.00 12.04 -1.11
C ASN A 213 -17.68 11.27 -0.85
N CYS A 214 -17.11 11.34 0.37
CA CYS A 214 -15.91 10.58 0.70
C CYS A 214 -16.27 9.10 0.94
N GLU A 215 -15.61 8.21 0.21
CA GLU A 215 -15.78 6.76 0.33
C GLU A 215 -15.14 6.24 1.62
N ILE A 216 -13.95 6.73 1.95
CA ILE A 216 -13.24 6.46 3.20
C ILE A 216 -13.20 7.74 4.05
N MET A 217 -13.49 7.60 5.33
CA MET A 217 -13.34 8.67 6.33
C MET A 217 -12.20 8.32 7.28
N ILE A 218 -11.38 9.31 7.64
CA ILE A 218 -10.34 9.20 8.67
C ILE A 218 -10.72 10.14 9.81
N GLN A 219 -10.80 9.63 11.03
CA GLN A 219 -11.17 10.42 12.20
C GLN A 219 -10.39 9.99 13.45
N SER A 220 -10.31 10.88 14.44
CA SER A 220 -9.73 10.58 15.74
C SER A 220 -10.74 9.91 16.66
N SER A 221 -10.29 8.97 17.46
CA SER A 221 -10.98 8.42 18.63
C SER A 221 -10.08 8.50 19.87
N THR A 222 -10.56 7.99 21.00
CA THR A 222 -9.79 7.80 22.24
C THR A 222 -9.78 6.32 22.68
N SER A 223 -10.07 5.40 21.76
CA SER A 223 -10.21 3.97 22.04
C SER A 223 -9.48 3.14 21.01
N GLY A 224 -8.86 2.04 21.45
CA GLY A 224 -8.01 1.22 20.56
C GLY A 224 -6.71 1.94 20.21
N PHE A 225 -6.02 1.48 19.18
CA PHE A 225 -4.79 2.10 18.66
C PHE A 225 -5.05 2.73 17.29
N GLY A 226 -5.40 1.89 16.33
CA GLY A 226 -6.02 2.21 15.05
C GLY A 226 -7.03 1.11 14.72
N VAL A 227 -8.06 1.42 13.92
CA VAL A 227 -8.94 0.42 13.32
C VAL A 227 -9.70 1.00 12.13
N CYS A 228 -9.71 0.28 11.00
CA CYS A 228 -10.69 0.51 9.95
C CYS A 228 -11.97 -0.31 10.19
N PHE A 229 -13.08 0.39 10.40
CA PHE A 229 -14.41 -0.20 10.39
C PHE A 229 -14.92 -0.28 8.95
N THR A 230 -15.18 -1.49 8.49
CA THR A 230 -15.82 -1.74 7.20
C THR A 230 -17.15 -2.47 7.37
N SER A 231 -18.10 -2.19 6.50
CA SER A 231 -19.24 -3.08 6.24
C SER A 231 -19.13 -3.63 4.82
N GLY A 232 -19.94 -4.62 4.46
CA GLY A 232 -19.91 -5.13 3.10
C GLY A 232 -21.22 -5.77 2.67
N ALA A 233 -21.38 -5.90 1.36
CA ALA A 233 -22.48 -6.63 0.74
C ALA A 233 -21.94 -7.61 -0.31
N PHE A 234 -22.48 -8.82 -0.32
CA PHE A 234 -22.14 -9.80 -1.36
C PHE A 234 -22.57 -9.31 -2.74
N ILE A 235 -21.70 -9.49 -3.73
CA ILE A 235 -21.95 -9.09 -5.11
C ILE A 235 -22.65 -10.24 -5.84
N GLY A 236 -23.91 -10.07 -6.24
CA GLY A 236 -24.56 -10.92 -7.25
C GLY A 236 -24.63 -12.44 -6.97
N GLY A 237 -24.60 -12.89 -5.71
CA GLY A 237 -24.59 -14.32 -5.37
C GLY A 237 -23.22 -14.99 -5.51
N THR A 238 -22.16 -14.20 -5.69
CA THR A 238 -20.76 -14.63 -5.62
C THR A 238 -20.27 -14.65 -4.17
N ASN A 239 -19.04 -15.13 -3.96
CA ASN A 239 -18.34 -15.05 -2.67
C ASN A 239 -17.57 -13.73 -2.49
N HIS A 240 -17.68 -12.79 -3.43
CA HIS A 240 -17.04 -11.47 -3.34
C HIS A 240 -17.92 -10.51 -2.56
N VAL A 241 -17.26 -9.63 -1.81
CA VAL A 241 -17.90 -8.63 -0.96
C VAL A 241 -17.45 -7.24 -1.40
N GLN A 242 -18.41 -6.38 -1.75
CA GLN A 242 -18.15 -4.96 -1.93
C GLN A 242 -18.05 -4.30 -0.55
N LEU A 243 -16.96 -3.58 -0.30
CA LEU A 243 -16.82 -2.76 0.91
C LEU A 243 -17.72 -1.54 0.86
N ILE A 244 -18.37 -1.25 1.98
CA ILE A 244 -19.35 -0.18 2.13
C ILE A 244 -19.01 0.65 3.37
N ASN A 245 -19.01 1.97 3.21
CA ASN A 245 -18.82 2.97 4.26
C ASN A 245 -17.58 2.76 5.16
N PRO A 246 -16.38 2.50 4.63
CA PRO A 246 -15.18 2.37 5.45
C PRO A 246 -14.92 3.65 6.28
N VAL A 247 -14.52 3.47 7.55
CA VAL A 247 -14.10 4.52 8.48
C VAL A 247 -12.85 4.05 9.22
N TYR A 248 -11.74 4.73 9.01
CA TYR A 248 -10.54 4.58 9.84
C TYR A 248 -10.62 5.51 11.06
N GLU A 249 -10.48 4.93 12.24
CA GLU A 249 -10.30 5.63 13.50
C GLU A 249 -8.90 5.42 14.08
N TYR A 250 -8.23 6.49 14.47
CA TYR A 250 -6.94 6.43 15.18
C TYR A 250 -7.06 7.04 16.57
N ASN A 251 -6.37 6.48 17.57
CA ASN A 251 -6.45 6.96 18.94
C ASN A 251 -5.53 8.16 19.17
N SER A 252 -6.10 9.36 19.23
CA SER A 252 -5.35 10.61 19.38
C SER A 252 -4.57 10.78 20.69
N ASP A 253 -4.68 9.85 21.65
CA ASP A 253 -3.91 9.87 22.91
C ASP A 253 -2.48 9.31 22.75
N PHE A 254 -2.14 8.69 21.62
CA PHE A 254 -0.79 8.20 21.33
C PHE A 254 0.14 9.33 20.86
N ASN A 255 1.44 9.17 21.14
CA ASN A 255 2.48 10.07 20.64
C ASN A 255 2.75 9.80 19.15
N PHE A 256 1.96 10.40 18.28
CA PHE A 256 2.12 10.27 16.83
C PHE A 256 3.14 11.24 16.27
N TYR A 257 4.05 10.70 15.46
CA TYR A 257 4.82 11.47 14.50
C TYR A 257 4.02 11.67 13.22
N PHE A 258 3.89 12.92 12.78
CA PHE A 258 3.26 13.25 11.50
C PHE A 258 4.36 13.69 10.53
N ASN A 259 4.75 12.81 9.61
CA ASN A 259 5.69 13.13 8.56
C ASN A 259 5.24 14.37 7.77
N GLN A 260 6.07 15.42 7.75
CA GLN A 260 5.79 16.63 6.96
C GLN A 260 6.57 16.65 5.64
N LEU A 261 7.40 15.65 5.38
CA LEU A 261 8.13 15.55 4.12
C LEU A 261 7.20 14.98 3.05
N ALA A 262 7.08 15.69 1.93
CA ALA A 262 6.28 15.22 0.81
C ALA A 262 6.94 14.01 0.16
N ARG A 263 6.14 12.97 -0.10
CA ARG A 263 6.55 11.89 -0.99
C ARG A 263 6.64 12.44 -2.40
N LEU A 264 7.84 12.44 -2.94
CA LEU A 264 8.10 12.72 -4.35
C LEU A 264 7.86 11.39 -5.09
N GLY A 265 6.82 11.31 -5.92
CA GLY A 265 6.43 10.10 -6.65
C GLY A 265 7.30 9.82 -7.87
N CYS A 266 8.61 10.08 -7.77
CA CYS A 266 9.52 9.99 -8.89
C CYS A 266 10.21 8.64 -8.90
N SER A 267 10.00 7.86 -9.96
CA SER A 267 10.95 6.81 -10.33
C SER A 267 12.25 7.49 -10.79
N ALA A 268 13.41 6.83 -10.65
CA ALA A 268 14.68 7.34 -11.18
C ALA A 268 14.69 7.48 -12.73
N ALA A 269 13.60 7.14 -13.41
CA ALA A 269 13.40 7.32 -14.85
C ALA A 269 12.54 8.55 -15.20
N ASP A 270 11.88 9.19 -14.22
CA ASP A 270 11.02 10.37 -14.44
C ASP A 270 11.81 11.70 -14.44
N ASP A 271 13.13 11.64 -14.47
CA ASP A 271 14.05 12.79 -14.41
C ASP A 271 14.05 13.69 -15.66
N ALA A 272 13.15 13.46 -16.63
CA ALA A 272 13.05 14.29 -17.83
C ALA A 272 11.61 14.56 -18.25
N LEU A 273 11.07 15.71 -17.83
CA LEU A 273 10.06 16.43 -18.61
C LEU A 273 10.70 16.96 -19.90
N ALA A 274 10.88 16.08 -20.88
CA ALA A 274 11.19 16.48 -22.24
C ALA A 274 9.87 16.87 -22.93
N PHE A 275 9.59 18.17 -23.04
CA PHE A 275 8.52 18.68 -23.89
C PHE A 275 8.86 18.46 -25.37
N ALA A 276 8.71 17.23 -25.86
CA ALA A 276 8.82 16.90 -27.28
C ALA A 276 7.41 16.66 -27.84
N ALA A 277 6.91 17.61 -28.63
CA ALA A 277 5.81 17.51 -29.59
C ALA A 277 4.60 16.59 -29.25
N ILE A 278 4.18 16.51 -27.98
CA ILE A 278 2.94 15.85 -27.58
C ILE A 278 1.89 16.93 -27.31
N VAL A 279 0.69 16.72 -27.84
CA VAL A 279 -0.48 17.55 -27.53
C VAL A 279 -0.99 17.13 -26.16
N HIS A 280 -0.80 17.98 -25.16
CA HIS A 280 -1.38 17.80 -23.83
C HIS A 280 -2.75 18.49 -23.78
N ALA A 281 -3.78 17.78 -23.30
CA ALA A 281 -5.08 18.36 -23.02
C ALA A 281 -5.04 19.10 -21.66
N ASP A 282 -5.99 20.03 -21.49
CA ASP A 282 -6.05 21.14 -20.53
C ASP A 282 -6.13 20.72 -19.03
N THR A 283 -5.90 19.45 -18.71
CA THR A 283 -6.13 18.84 -17.38
C THR A 283 -4.96 17.99 -16.86
N GLN A 284 -3.77 18.03 -17.48
CA GLN A 284 -2.62 17.26 -16.98
C GLN A 284 -1.77 18.06 -15.99
N PHE A 285 -1.62 17.51 -14.77
CA PHE A 285 -0.63 17.94 -13.79
C PHE A 285 0.67 17.18 -14.04
N HIS A 286 1.79 17.89 -14.12
CA HIS A 286 3.12 17.32 -14.22
C HIS A 286 3.93 17.74 -12.98
N GLU A 287 4.50 16.77 -12.26
CA GLU A 287 5.39 16.98 -11.11
C GLU A 287 6.83 16.75 -11.59
N ALA A 288 7.76 17.67 -11.32
CA ALA A 288 9.19 17.55 -11.65
C ALA A 288 10.00 17.61 -10.34
N CYS A 289 10.79 16.58 -10.04
CA CYS A 289 11.29 16.36 -8.68
C CYS A 289 12.65 16.94 -8.32
N THR A 290 13.49 17.36 -9.26
CA THR A 290 14.88 17.75 -8.91
C THR A 290 15.37 19.04 -9.53
N GLN A 291 15.05 19.32 -10.80
CA GLN A 291 15.49 20.56 -11.45
C GLN A 291 14.65 20.86 -12.69
N VAL A 292 14.15 22.10 -12.81
CA VAL A 292 13.69 22.64 -14.10
C VAL A 292 14.80 23.54 -14.62
N ASP A 293 15.49 23.13 -15.67
CA ASP A 293 16.49 23.97 -16.33
C ASP A 293 15.79 25.06 -17.16
N TYR A 294 15.70 26.27 -16.58
CA TYR A 294 15.15 27.43 -17.28
C TYR A 294 16.17 27.99 -18.27
N ARG A 295 15.79 28.05 -19.56
CA ARG A 295 16.50 28.90 -20.54
C ARG A 295 15.97 30.34 -20.44
N ASN A 296 16.70 31.33 -20.99
CA ASN A 296 16.31 32.75 -20.97
C ASN A 296 14.81 32.98 -21.28
N GLY A 297 14.09 33.65 -20.37
CA GLY A 297 12.67 34.03 -20.55
C GLY A 297 11.71 33.74 -19.38
N TYR A 298 12.20 33.24 -18.24
CA TYR A 298 11.39 32.93 -17.06
C TYR A 298 11.74 33.87 -15.90
N GLU A 299 10.73 34.36 -15.17
CA GLU A 299 10.90 35.10 -13.92
C GLU A 299 10.43 34.24 -12.74
N VAL A 300 11.25 34.18 -11.69
CA VAL A 300 10.96 33.44 -10.45
C VAL A 300 10.66 34.44 -9.35
N ALA A 301 9.44 34.40 -8.81
CA ALA A 301 9.05 35.22 -7.68
C ALA A 301 9.66 34.68 -6.36
N ALA A 302 9.81 35.55 -5.36
CA ALA A 302 10.32 35.17 -4.04
C ALA A 302 9.46 34.10 -3.31
N SER A 303 8.22 33.88 -3.78
CA SER A 303 7.31 32.83 -3.32
C SER A 303 7.56 31.45 -3.94
N GLY A 304 8.54 31.30 -4.83
CA GLY A 304 8.74 30.07 -5.62
C GLY A 304 7.80 29.95 -6.83
N GLU A 305 6.93 30.94 -7.06
CA GLU A 305 6.07 30.98 -8.25
C GLU A 305 6.89 31.35 -9.49
N VAL A 306 6.82 30.53 -10.54
CA VAL A 306 7.51 30.78 -11.81
C VAL A 306 6.51 31.25 -12.85
N THR A 307 6.72 32.46 -13.36
CA THR A 307 5.91 33.03 -14.42
C THR A 307 6.74 33.10 -15.69
N ALA A 308 6.29 32.39 -16.73
CA ALA A 308 6.89 32.51 -18.06
C ALA A 308 6.15 33.61 -18.82
N VAL A 309 6.82 34.72 -19.13
CA VAL A 309 6.25 35.74 -20.03
C VAL A 309 6.57 35.32 -21.46
N ALA A 310 5.64 34.56 -22.03
CA ALA A 310 5.57 34.17 -23.44
C ALA A 310 6.75 33.38 -24.01
N PRO A 311 6.83 32.05 -23.80
CA PRO A 311 7.37 31.21 -24.84
C PRO A 311 6.32 31.13 -25.96
N VAL A 312 6.65 31.60 -27.15
CA VAL A 312 5.87 31.24 -28.34
C VAL A 312 6.01 29.73 -28.51
N VAL A 313 4.98 28.98 -28.13
CA VAL A 313 4.91 27.54 -28.41
C VAL A 313 4.46 27.39 -29.85
N SER A 314 5.39 26.99 -30.72
CA SER A 314 5.10 26.75 -32.13
C SER A 314 4.72 25.28 -32.33
N PHE A 315 3.50 25.04 -32.81
CA PHE A 315 2.94 23.69 -33.03
C PHE A 315 3.20 23.16 -34.45
N GLY A 316 4.28 23.61 -35.10
CA GLY A 316 4.54 23.39 -36.53
C GLY A 316 4.23 24.62 -37.40
N PRO A 317 4.32 24.50 -38.74
CA PRO A 317 4.35 25.66 -39.63
C PRO A 317 3.05 26.47 -39.55
N GLY A 318 3.13 27.66 -38.95
CA GLY A 318 2.07 28.67 -38.99
C GLY A 318 1.08 28.69 -37.82
N VAL A 319 1.28 27.89 -36.77
CA VAL A 319 0.44 27.98 -35.55
C VAL A 319 1.30 28.31 -34.34
N SER A 320 1.06 29.49 -33.77
CA SER A 320 1.61 29.96 -32.51
C SER A 320 0.46 30.32 -31.57
N VAL A 321 0.48 29.78 -30.36
CA VAL A 321 -0.41 30.24 -29.28
C VAL A 321 0.42 31.07 -28.31
N SER A 322 -0.06 32.29 -28.04
CA SER A 322 0.48 33.17 -27.01
C SER A 322 -0.47 33.14 -25.81
N GLY A 323 0.03 32.69 -24.66
CA GLY A 323 -0.71 32.64 -23.40
C GLY A 323 0.23 32.59 -22.20
N THR A 324 -0.33 32.81 -21.01
CA THR A 324 0.41 32.75 -19.74
C THR A 324 0.34 31.32 -19.20
N MET A 325 1.50 30.66 -19.05
CA MET A 325 1.58 29.37 -18.37
C MET A 325 1.94 29.60 -16.91
N ARG A 326 1.18 29.01 -15.99
CA ARG A 326 1.37 29.17 -14.54
C ARG A 326 1.83 27.84 -13.96
N VAL A 327 3.05 27.80 -13.45
CA VAL A 327 3.61 26.62 -12.78
C VAL A 327 3.73 26.95 -11.30
N ILE A 328 3.07 26.15 -10.46
CA ILE A 328 3.11 26.29 -9.01
C ILE A 328 4.06 25.21 -8.50
N ILE A 329 5.23 25.62 -8.03
CA ILE A 329 6.12 24.74 -7.26
C ILE A 329 5.73 24.92 -5.81
N ALA A 330 5.26 23.86 -5.17
CA ALA A 330 5.12 23.86 -3.71
C ALA A 330 6.53 23.77 -3.12
N THR A 331 7.09 24.89 -2.67
CA THR A 331 8.29 24.86 -1.83
C THR A 331 7.93 24.29 -0.46
N PRO A 332 8.84 23.55 0.19
CA PRO A 332 8.61 22.85 1.46
C PRO A 332 8.09 23.74 2.60
#